data_AF-A0ABD5DF47-F1
#
_entry.id   AF-A0ABD5DF47-F1
#
_cell.length_a   1.000
_cell.length_b   1.000
_cell.length_c   1.000
_cell.angle_alpha   90.00
_cell.angle_beta   90.00
_cell.angle_gamma   90.00
#
_symmetry.space_group_name_H-M   'P 1'
#
loop_
_entity.id
_entity.type
_entity.pdbx_description
1 polymer ?
#
loop_
_entity_poly.entity_id
_entity_poly.type
_entity_poly.pdbx_seq_one_letter_code
_entity_poly.pdbx_strand_id
1 'polypeptide(L)'
;VYISLARATPLVTLVLFLFLSLPTMGINLDKDVAAIVALTLNTSAFNAEIWRNAFRTFPREQREAAESVGMRRWTYFRYIMLPQMW
;
A
#
# COMPACT_ATOMS: atom_id res chain seq x y z
N VAL A 1 -1.60 -11.88 4.01
CA VAL A 1 -0.83 -12.81 3.16
C VAL A 1 -0.10 -12.07 2.04
N TYR A 2 -0.80 -11.37 1.13
CA TYR A 2 -0.19 -10.58 0.03
C TYR A 2 0.94 -9.63 0.49
N ILE A 3 0.66 -8.72 1.42
CA ILE A 3 1.63 -7.70 1.89
C ILE A 3 2.93 -8.36 2.41
N SER A 4 2.79 -9.42 3.20
CA SER A 4 3.92 -10.15 3.77
C SER A 4 4.77 -10.82 2.69
N LEU A 5 4.14 -11.41 1.68
CA LEU A 5 4.82 -12.13 0.59
C LEU A 5 5.50 -11.15 -0.39
N ALA A 6 4.79 -10.09 -0.79
CA ALA A 6 5.30 -9.08 -1.71
C ALA A 6 6.49 -8.29 -1.14
N ARG A 7 6.52 -8.05 0.18
CA ARG A 7 7.66 -7.42 0.87
C ARG A 7 8.83 -8.38 1.13
N ALA A 8 8.56 -9.68 1.28
CA ALA A 8 9.60 -10.69 1.46
C ALA A 8 10.30 -11.07 0.14
N THR A 9 9.66 -10.78 -1.00
CA THR A 9 10.21 -11.09 -2.32
C THR A 9 11.04 -9.92 -2.85
N PRO A 10 12.31 -10.12 -3.23
CA PRO A 10 13.10 -9.08 -3.88
C PRO A 10 12.46 -8.63 -5.20
N LEU A 11 12.46 -7.32 -5.47
CA LEU A 11 11.87 -6.75 -6.67
C LEU A 11 12.45 -7.37 -7.96
N VAL A 12 13.77 -7.56 -8.01
CA VAL A 12 14.45 -8.18 -9.16
C VAL A 12 13.91 -9.58 -9.42
N THR A 13 13.74 -10.38 -8.38
CA THR A 13 13.17 -11.72 -8.48
C THR A 13 11.73 -11.68 -9.00
N LEU A 14 10.92 -10.71 -8.57
CA LEU A 14 9.55 -10.55 -9.03
C LEU A 14 9.48 -10.18 -10.52
N VAL A 15 10.34 -9.26 -10.98
CA VAL A 15 10.44 -8.88 -12.40
C VAL A 15 10.85 -10.09 -13.25
N LEU A 16 11.90 -10.81 -12.84
CA LEU A 16 12.36 -12.00 -13.54
C LEU A 16 11.30 -13.09 -13.57
N PHE A 17 10.58 -13.30 -12.46
CA PHE A 17 9.51 -14.26 -12.39
C PHE A 17 8.39 -13.93 -13.40
N LEU A 18 7.93 -12.68 -13.44
CA LEU A 18 6.91 -12.26 -14.41
C LEU A 18 7.42 -12.39 -15.86
N PHE A 19 8.65 -11.99 -16.15
CA PHE A 19 9.17 -12.02 -17.51
C PHE A 19 9.49 -13.43 -18.02
N LEU A 20 9.96 -14.33 -17.15
CA LEU A 20 10.38 -15.68 -17.55
C LEU A 20 9.29 -16.74 -17.37
N SER A 21 8.44 -16.60 -16.36
CA SER A 21 7.45 -17.64 -16.01
C SER A 21 6.12 -17.47 -16.73
N LEU A 22 5.62 -16.24 -16.87
CA LEU A 22 4.34 -15.99 -17.57
C LEU A 22 4.31 -16.51 -19.02
N PRO A 23 5.39 -16.39 -19.83
CA PRO A 23 5.42 -16.96 -21.18
C PRO A 23 5.19 -18.47 -21.21
N THR A 24 5.67 -19.21 -20.20
CA THR A 24 5.46 -20.67 -20.10
C THR A 24 3.99 -21.03 -19.86
N MET A 25 3.20 -20.09 -19.36
CA MET A 25 1.75 -20.21 -19.17
C MET A 25 0.97 -19.63 -20.37
N GLY A 26 1.65 -19.28 -21.47
CA GLY A 26 1.05 -18.70 -22.68
C GLY A 26 0.80 -17.19 -22.61
N ILE A 27 1.25 -16.52 -21.54
CA ILE A 27 1.07 -15.08 -21.35
C ILE A 27 2.39 -14.36 -21.65
N ASN A 28 2.48 -13.72 -22.82
CA ASN A 28 3.65 -12.92 -23.18
C ASN A 28 3.41 -11.45 -22.82
N LEU A 29 4.06 -10.98 -21.76
CA LEU A 29 4.09 -9.56 -21.42
C LEU A 29 5.22 -8.85 -22.16
N ASP A 30 4.93 -7.65 -22.65
CA ASP A 30 5.97 -6.72 -23.04
C ASP A 30 6.81 -6.32 -21.81
N LYS A 31 8.09 -5.99 -22.05
CA LYS A 31 9.09 -5.71 -21.00
C LYS A 31 8.63 -4.56 -20.10
N ASP A 32 8.09 -3.51 -20.71
CA ASP A 32 7.63 -2.32 -19.99
C ASP A 32 6.44 -2.65 -19.09
N VAL A 33 5.50 -3.45 -19.59
CA VAL A 33 4.34 -3.91 -18.83
C VAL A 33 4.76 -4.80 -17.66
N ALA A 34 5.70 -5.73 -17.87
CA ALA A 34 6.21 -6.60 -16.81
C ALA A 34 6.89 -5.79 -15.70
N ALA A 35 7.67 -4.77 -16.07
CA ALA A 35 8.32 -3.87 -15.12
C ALA A 35 7.29 -3.06 -14.31
N ILE A 36 6.29 -2.46 -14.98
CA ILE A 36 5.22 -1.69 -14.32
C ILE A 36 4.46 -2.58 -13.32
N VAL A 37 4.10 -3.80 -13.72
CA VAL A 37 3.36 -4.73 -12.84
C VAL A 37 4.21 -5.13 -11.64
N ALA A 38 5.47 -5.53 -11.84
CA ALA A 38 6.37 -5.89 -10.74
C ALA A 38 6.55 -4.74 -9.73
N LEU A 39 6.83 -3.54 -10.23
CA LEU A 39 7.00 -2.33 -9.41
C LEU A 39 5.71 -2.02 -8.65
N THR A 40 4.56 -2.02 -9.33
CA THR A 40 3.27 -1.74 -8.70
C THR A 40 2.96 -2.73 -7.58
N LEU A 41 3.17 -4.03 -7.81
CA LEU A 41 2.94 -5.07 -6.80
C LEU A 41 3.86 -4.88 -5.58
N ASN A 42 5.15 -4.66 -5.81
CA ASN A 42 6.11 -4.48 -4.71
C ASN A 42 5.85 -3.18 -3.94
N THR A 43 5.78 -2.04 -4.63
CA THR A 43 5.59 -0.71 -4.02
C THR A 43 4.24 -0.60 -3.31
N SER A 44 3.15 -1.14 -3.87
CA SER A 44 1.84 -1.12 -3.21
C SER A 44 1.84 -1.85 -1.87
N ALA A 45 2.59 -2.96 -1.75
CA ALA A 45 2.70 -3.70 -0.51
C ALA A 45 3.46 -2.90 0.57
N PHE A 46 4.54 -2.20 0.20
CA PHE A 46 5.24 -1.31 1.12
C PHE A 46 4.37 -0.12 1.52
N ASN A 47 3.69 0.53 0.57
CA ASN A 47 2.81 1.66 0.83
C ASN A 47 1.64 1.25 1.76
N ALA A 48 1.03 0.08 1.54
CA ALA A 48 -0.04 -0.41 2.41
C ALA A 48 0.42 -0.56 3.87
N GLU A 49 1.66 -0.99 4.09
CA GLU A 49 2.24 -1.08 5.43
C GLU A 49 2.49 0.30 6.05
N ILE A 50 3.01 1.24 5.26
CA ILE A 50 3.23 2.63 5.69
C ILE A 50 1.91 3.24 6.14
N TRP A 51 0.86 3.16 5.31
CA TRP A 51 -0.47 3.66 5.65
C TRP A 51 -1.04 2.97 6.89
N ARG A 52 -0.92 1.64 6.99
CA ARG A 52 -1.37 0.89 8.18
C ARG A 52 -0.68 1.36 9.45
N ASN A 53 0.63 1.60 9.39
CA ASN A 53 1.38 2.10 10.52
C ASN A 53 0.96 3.52 10.87
N ALA A 54 0.83 4.40 9.88
CA ALA A 54 0.36 5.77 10.10
C ALA A 54 -1.02 5.81 10.78
N PHE A 55 -1.96 4.94 10.38
CA PHE A 55 -3.26 4.83 11.05
C PHE A 55 -3.15 4.30 12.50
N ARG A 56 -2.22 3.39 12.76
CA ARG A 56 -2.03 2.79 14.10
C ARG A 56 -1.34 3.72 15.08
N THR A 57 -0.42 4.55 14.60
CA THR A 57 0.34 5.51 15.42
C THR A 57 -0.38 6.84 15.57
N PHE A 58 -1.53 7.04 14.91
CA PHE A 58 -2.25 8.30 14.98
C PHE A 58 -2.73 8.59 16.41
N PRO A 59 -2.51 9.81 16.95
CA PRO A 59 -2.86 10.15 18.32
C PRO A 59 -4.36 9.96 18.61
N ARG A 60 -4.67 9.19 19.65
CA ARG A 60 -6.06 8.90 20.05
C ARG A 60 -6.73 10.15 20.62
N GLU A 61 -5.96 11.05 21.22
CA GLU A 61 -6.38 12.30 21.83
C GLU A 61 -7.07 13.21 20.81
N GLN A 62 -6.62 13.21 19.55
CA GLN A 62 -7.27 13.99 18.50
C GLN A 62 -8.65 13.46 18.13
N ARG A 63 -8.85 12.14 18.21
CA ARG A 63 -10.16 11.54 18.00
C ARG A 63 -11.10 11.93 19.13
N GLU A 64 -10.63 11.86 20.37
CA GLU A 64 -11.40 12.22 21.56
C GLU A 64 -11.75 13.73 21.57
N ALA A 65 -10.82 14.60 21.17
CA ALA A 65 -11.07 16.03 20.99
C ALA A 65 -12.14 16.30 19.92
N ALA A 66 -12.08 15.60 18.78
CA ALA A 66 -13.08 15.74 17.71
C ALA A 66 -14.47 15.21 18.14
N GLU A 67 -14.52 14.12 18.89
CA GLU A 67 -15.77 13.57 19.45
C GLU A 67 -16.39 14.53 20.48
N SER A 68 -15.56 15.22 21.28
CA SER A 68 -15.99 16.19 22.29
C SER A 68 -16.72 17.41 21.71
N VAL A 69 -16.39 17.79 20.47
CA VAL A 69 -17.05 18.91 19.75
C VAL A 69 -18.16 18.43 18.80
N GLY A 70 -18.58 17.16 18.91
CA GLY A 70 -19.67 16.60 18.11
C GLY A 70 -19.31 16.33 16.64
N MET A 71 -18.03 16.20 16.31
CA MET A 71 -17.59 16.04 14.94
C MET A 71 -17.91 14.64 14.39
N ARG A 72 -18.48 14.58 13.18
CA ARG A 72 -18.75 13.29 12.51
C ARG A 72 -17.43 12.61 12.12
N ARG A 73 -17.41 11.27 12.17
CA ARG A 73 -16.23 10.45 11.84
C ARG A 73 -15.61 10.77 10.48
N TRP A 74 -16.43 11.04 9.46
CA TRP A 74 -15.93 11.37 8.12
C TRP A 74 -15.28 12.75 8.05
N THR A 75 -15.84 13.72 8.78
CA THR A 75 -15.25 15.06 8.92
C THR A 75 -13.91 14.98 9.64
N TYR A 76 -13.84 14.21 10.74
CA TYR A 76 -12.58 13.96 11.46
C TYR A 76 -11.52 13.32 10.57
N PHE A 77 -11.90 12.27 9.85
CA PHE A 77 -11.00 11.60 8.92
C PHE A 77 -10.45 12.56 7.86
N ARG A 78 -11.33 13.32 7.17
CA ARG A 78 -10.94 14.16 6.03
C ARG A 78 -10.19 15.43 6.42
N TYR A 79 -10.55 16.07 7.54
CA TYR A 79 -10.02 17.39 7.91
C TYR A 79 -8.97 17.37 9.00
N ILE A 80 -8.87 16.30 9.80
CA ILE A 80 -7.89 16.20 10.89
C ILE A 80 -6.92 15.06 10.63
N MET A 81 -7.43 13.84 10.45
CA MET A 81 -6.59 12.65 10.41
C MET A 81 -5.75 12.57 9.13
N LEU A 82 -6.39 12.54 7.96
CA LEU A 82 -5.74 12.42 6.65
C LEU A 82 -4.66 13.51 6.38
N PRO A 83 -4.90 14.82 6.63
CA PRO A 83 -3.89 15.85 6.36
C PRO A 83 -2.70 15.86 7.33
N GLN A 84 -2.75 15.10 8.43
CA GLN A 84 -1.63 14.98 9.39
C GLN A 84 -0.82 13.69 9.21
N MET A 85 -1.26 12.80 8.31
CA MET A 85 -0.61 11.51 8.05
C MET A 85 0.45 11.55 6.92
N TRP A 86 0.97 12.74 6.59
CA TRP A 86 1.98 12.95 5.54
C TRP A 86 3.39 12.96 6.10
#